data_AF-A0A518AW00-F1
#
_entry.id   AF-A0A518AW00-F1
#
_cell.length_a   1.000
_cell.length_b   1.000
_cell.length_c   1.000
_cell.angle_alpha   90.00
_cell.angle_beta   90.00
_cell.angle_gamma   90.00
#
_symmetry.space_group_name_H-M   'P 1'
#
loop_
_entity.id
_entity.type
_entity.pdbx_description
1 polymer ?
#
loop_
_entity_poly.entity_id
_entity_poly.type
_entity_poly.pdbx_seq_one_letter_code
_entity_poly.pdbx_strand_id
1 'polypeptide(L)'
;MFAESARLIEDVASNPLPVATGMSKWFDYCDSVAPAHTELWTQLRQLDFDSDQERLTNWLSELLTAEPPSEEINGLWFGLFNPCTDDGEAICQTYIGGSTDFDADSESDEWVCNLKYLPDGRYAESKVLPEIYRRVELLEEDNLFYLGEAFLCHGYLALVISNWCHGPMRTQLLKSAPIRAVVMGHDSGDFYRMAVLKP
;
A
#
# COMPACT_ATOMS: atom_id res chain seq x y z
N MET A 1 -18.59 5.59 -6.21
CA MET A 1 -17.46 5.88 -5.33
C MET A 1 -16.74 4.58 -4.99
N PHE A 2 -17.17 3.81 -3.99
CA PHE A 2 -16.48 2.58 -3.53
C PHE A 2 -16.01 1.59 -4.62
N ALA A 3 -16.91 1.15 -5.50
CA ALA A 3 -16.56 0.20 -6.56
C ALA A 3 -15.59 0.78 -7.61
N GLU A 4 -15.59 2.10 -7.77
CA GLU A 4 -14.71 2.77 -8.73
C GLU A 4 -13.33 3.02 -8.15
N SER A 5 -13.23 3.45 -6.88
CA SER A 5 -11.95 3.57 -6.16
C SER A 5 -11.23 2.22 -6.07
N ALA A 6 -11.94 1.15 -5.70
CA ALA A 6 -11.37 -0.21 -5.68
C ALA A 6 -10.83 -0.61 -7.06
N ARG A 7 -11.62 -0.40 -8.12
CA ARG A 7 -11.19 -0.70 -9.50
C ARG A 7 -9.97 0.12 -9.93
N LEU A 8 -9.87 1.39 -9.52
CA LEU A 8 -8.71 2.23 -9.81
C LEU A 8 -7.44 1.73 -9.11
N ILE A 9 -7.57 1.19 -7.90
CA ILE A 9 -6.47 0.57 -7.14
C ILE A 9 -6.07 -0.77 -7.77
N GLU A 10 -7.03 -1.62 -8.12
CA GLU A 10 -6.78 -2.90 -8.80
C GLU A 10 -6.12 -2.70 -10.16
N ASP A 11 -6.51 -1.67 -10.92
CA ASP A 11 -5.99 -1.41 -12.26
C ASP A 11 -4.47 -1.20 -12.26
N VAL A 12 -3.91 -0.55 -11.22
CA VAL A 12 -2.46 -0.31 -11.16
C VAL A 12 -1.66 -1.58 -10.95
N ALA A 13 -2.26 -2.68 -10.48
CA ALA A 13 -1.61 -3.99 -10.39
C ALA A 13 -1.23 -4.53 -11.78
N SER A 14 -2.06 -4.27 -12.80
CA SER A 14 -1.78 -4.70 -14.18
C SER A 14 -1.21 -3.59 -15.06
N ASN A 15 -1.46 -2.33 -14.69
CA ASN A 15 -1.07 -1.14 -15.44
C ASN A 15 -0.25 -0.20 -14.54
N PRO A 16 1.02 -0.52 -14.25
CA PRO A 16 1.85 0.27 -13.34
C PRO A 16 1.98 1.73 -13.82
N LEU A 17 1.93 2.66 -12.87
CA LEU A 17 2.10 4.09 -13.11
C LEU A 17 3.19 4.65 -12.18
N PRO A 18 3.95 5.66 -12.62
CA PRO A 18 4.76 6.45 -11.70
C PRO A 18 3.88 7.01 -10.57
N VAL A 19 4.37 6.96 -9.33
CA VAL A 19 3.58 7.32 -8.14
C VAL A 19 2.99 8.73 -8.26
N ALA A 20 3.79 9.75 -8.58
CA ALA A 20 3.28 11.12 -8.73
C ALA A 20 2.17 11.24 -9.80
N THR A 21 2.30 10.51 -10.91
CA THR A 21 1.28 10.49 -11.98
C THR A 21 -0.01 9.83 -11.49
N GLY A 22 0.08 8.69 -10.81
CA GLY A 22 -1.08 7.99 -10.28
C GLY A 22 -1.80 8.77 -9.19
N MET A 23 -1.05 9.34 -8.24
CA MET A 23 -1.60 10.21 -7.19
C MET A 23 -2.33 11.42 -7.79
N SER A 24 -1.76 12.08 -8.81
CA SER A 24 -2.44 13.19 -9.50
C SER A 24 -3.81 12.77 -10.04
N LYS A 25 -3.91 11.59 -10.67
CA LYS A 25 -5.19 11.06 -11.19
C LYS A 25 -6.19 10.80 -10.07
N TRP A 26 -5.74 10.31 -8.91
CA TRP A 26 -6.65 10.06 -7.78
C TRP A 26 -7.12 11.33 -7.11
N PHE A 27 -6.28 12.35 -7.04
CA PHE A 27 -6.76 13.65 -6.61
C PHE A 27 -7.74 14.25 -7.62
N ASP A 28 -7.55 14.06 -8.94
CA ASP A 28 -8.54 14.49 -9.94
C ASP A 28 -9.89 13.77 -9.73
N TYR A 29 -9.84 12.49 -9.37
CA TYR A 29 -11.02 11.75 -8.97
C TYR A 29 -11.67 12.34 -7.72
N CYS A 30 -10.89 12.60 -6.66
CA CYS A 30 -11.37 13.22 -5.42
C CYS A 30 -12.02 14.59 -5.67
N ASP A 31 -11.42 15.44 -6.50
CA ASP A 31 -11.98 16.72 -6.93
C ASP A 31 -13.32 16.55 -7.64
N SER A 32 -13.46 15.51 -8.48
CA SER A 32 -14.71 15.26 -9.20
C SER A 32 -15.87 14.79 -8.31
N VAL A 33 -15.56 14.04 -7.24
CA VAL A 33 -16.57 13.46 -6.34
C VAL A 33 -16.86 14.35 -5.13
N ALA A 34 -15.90 15.18 -4.71
CA ALA A 34 -15.98 16.07 -3.56
C ALA A 34 -15.42 17.47 -3.89
N PRO A 35 -16.03 18.21 -4.83
CA PRO A 35 -15.51 19.50 -5.31
C PRO A 35 -15.54 20.61 -4.26
N ALA A 36 -16.33 20.46 -3.19
CA ALA A 36 -16.33 21.40 -2.07
C ALA A 36 -15.00 21.41 -1.30
N HIS A 37 -14.17 20.35 -1.48
CA HIS A 37 -12.92 20.12 -0.75
C HIS A 37 -11.68 20.22 -1.64
N THR A 38 -11.78 20.89 -2.80
CA THR A 38 -10.65 21.08 -3.72
C THR A 38 -9.41 21.72 -3.06
N GLU A 39 -9.59 22.58 -2.07
CA GLU A 39 -8.45 23.15 -1.35
C GLU A 39 -7.65 22.08 -0.59
N LEU A 40 -8.33 21.14 0.08
CA LEU A 40 -7.71 20.00 0.75
C LEU A 40 -6.93 19.14 -0.24
N TRP A 41 -7.55 18.77 -1.36
CA TRP A 41 -6.90 17.96 -2.40
C TRP A 41 -5.68 18.69 -2.99
N THR A 42 -5.80 19.99 -3.22
CA THR A 42 -4.69 20.84 -3.70
C THR A 42 -3.52 20.86 -2.72
N GLN A 43 -3.79 20.91 -1.42
CA GLN A 43 -2.75 20.85 -0.39
C GLN A 43 -2.09 19.46 -0.35
N LEU A 44 -2.87 18.38 -0.38
CA LEU A 44 -2.34 17.01 -0.39
C LEU A 44 -1.53 16.69 -1.66
N ARG A 45 -1.84 17.32 -2.80
CA ARG A 45 -1.02 17.24 -4.02
C ARG A 45 0.40 17.78 -3.84
N GLN A 46 0.68 18.59 -2.82
CA GLN A 46 2.00 19.15 -2.56
C GLN A 46 2.92 18.22 -1.78
N LEU A 47 2.41 17.06 -1.32
CA LEU A 47 3.26 16.07 -0.65
C LEU A 47 4.31 15.51 -1.61
N ASP A 48 5.50 15.25 -1.08
CA ASP A 48 6.62 14.72 -1.86
C ASP A 48 6.54 13.19 -1.96
N PHE A 49 5.68 12.73 -2.88
CA PHE A 49 5.41 11.30 -3.07
C PHE A 49 6.62 10.53 -3.62
N ASP A 50 7.46 11.17 -4.44
CA ASP A 50 8.61 10.51 -5.06
C ASP A 50 9.72 10.28 -4.02
N SER A 51 10.03 11.28 -3.19
CA SER A 51 10.99 11.11 -2.09
C SER A 51 10.50 10.08 -1.06
N ASP A 52 9.18 10.01 -0.80
CA ASP A 52 8.64 9.00 0.10
C ASP A 52 8.65 7.59 -0.51
N GLN A 53 8.37 7.46 -1.82
CA GLN A 53 8.55 6.18 -2.53
C GLN A 53 10.01 5.70 -2.44
N GLU A 54 10.99 6.58 -2.64
CA GLU A 54 12.40 6.24 -2.52
C GLU A 54 12.74 5.76 -1.10
N ARG A 55 12.24 6.47 -0.08
CA ARG A 55 12.39 6.07 1.33
C ARG A 55 11.83 4.68 1.59
N LEU A 56 10.61 4.40 1.16
CA LEU A 56 9.98 3.09 1.32
C LEU A 56 10.74 2.00 0.55
N THR A 57 11.25 2.33 -0.63
CA THR A 57 12.05 1.39 -1.44
C THR A 57 13.35 1.03 -0.73
N ASN A 58 14.04 2.01 -0.16
CA ASN A 58 15.28 1.79 0.60
C ASN A 58 15.01 0.98 1.86
N TRP A 59 13.97 1.34 2.63
CA TRP A 59 13.53 0.57 3.80
C TRP A 59 13.29 -0.90 3.45
N LEU A 60 12.50 -1.17 2.41
CA LEU A 60 12.20 -2.55 2.01
C LEU A 60 13.45 -3.29 1.51
N SER A 61 14.30 -2.63 0.72
CA SER A 61 15.53 -3.24 0.22
C SER A 61 16.50 -3.60 1.34
N GLU A 62 16.65 -2.74 2.35
CA GLU A 62 17.48 -3.00 3.52
C GLU A 62 16.91 -4.15 4.35
N LEU A 63 15.60 -4.14 4.60
CA LEU A 63 14.88 -5.18 5.34
C LEU A 63 15.03 -6.57 4.69
N LEU A 64 14.76 -6.67 3.38
CA LEU A 64 14.86 -7.93 2.63
C LEU A 64 16.31 -8.40 2.44
N THR A 65 17.28 -7.50 2.58
CA THR A 65 18.70 -7.84 2.58
C THR A 65 19.13 -8.41 3.93
N ALA A 66 18.72 -7.77 5.03
CA ALA A 66 19.06 -8.18 6.39
C ALA A 66 18.35 -9.48 6.80
N GLU A 67 17.05 -9.56 6.55
CA GLU A 67 16.19 -10.67 6.97
C GLU A 67 15.32 -11.14 5.80
N PRO A 68 15.89 -11.81 4.78
CA PRO A 68 15.12 -12.25 3.64
C PRO A 68 14.06 -13.29 4.01
N PRO A 69 12.87 -13.26 3.40
CA PRO A 69 11.91 -14.36 3.52
C PRO A 69 12.52 -15.64 2.94
N SER A 70 12.25 -16.79 3.58
CA SER A 70 12.66 -18.10 3.06
C SER A 70 11.98 -18.40 1.72
N GLU A 71 12.47 -19.39 0.98
CA GLU A 71 11.86 -19.82 -0.28
C GLU A 71 10.45 -20.41 -0.13
N GLU A 72 10.09 -20.85 1.08
CA GLU A 72 8.76 -21.38 1.42
C GLU A 72 7.72 -20.28 1.58
N ILE A 73 8.14 -19.04 1.89
CA ILE A 73 7.23 -17.88 1.95
C ILE A 73 6.79 -17.56 0.53
N ASN A 74 5.57 -17.96 0.18
CA ASN A 74 4.99 -17.84 -1.16
C ASN A 74 3.96 -16.71 -1.26
N GLY A 75 3.68 -16.00 -0.16
CA GLY A 75 2.88 -14.79 -0.14
C GLY A 75 3.54 -13.69 0.69
N LEU A 76 3.58 -12.46 0.19
CA LEU A 76 3.95 -11.25 0.93
C LEU A 76 2.73 -10.36 1.09
N TRP A 77 2.51 -9.92 2.32
CA TRP A 77 1.45 -9.00 2.71
C TRP A 77 2.05 -7.64 3.05
N PHE A 78 1.50 -6.58 2.46
CA PHE A 78 1.78 -5.20 2.80
C PHE A 78 0.52 -4.58 3.41
N GLY A 79 0.41 -4.66 4.74
CA GLY A 79 -0.77 -4.20 5.46
C GLY A 79 -0.72 -2.73 5.79
N LEU A 80 -1.87 -2.07 5.71
CA LEU A 80 -2.17 -0.78 6.28
C LEU A 80 -2.94 -0.99 7.59
N PHE A 81 -2.62 -0.15 8.57
CA PHE A 81 -3.29 -0.12 9.87
C PHE A 81 -3.16 1.27 10.48
N ASN A 82 -3.93 1.53 11.54
CA ASN A 82 -3.97 2.84 12.21
C ASN A 82 -3.42 2.79 13.64
N PRO A 83 -2.09 2.76 13.84
CA PRO A 83 -1.55 2.87 15.18
C PRO A 83 -1.82 4.26 15.77
N CYS A 84 -1.88 4.32 17.10
CA CYS A 84 -1.76 5.58 17.83
C CYS A 84 -0.27 5.86 18.10
N THR A 85 0.15 7.10 17.87
CA THR A 85 1.46 7.60 18.30
C THR A 85 1.55 7.69 19.82
N ASP A 86 2.76 7.95 20.35
CA ASP A 86 2.97 8.15 21.79
C ASP A 86 2.14 9.31 22.36
N ASP A 87 1.81 10.31 21.53
CA ASP A 87 0.96 11.44 21.88
C ASP A 87 -0.54 11.15 21.73
N GLY A 88 -0.91 9.91 21.35
CA GLY A 88 -2.28 9.44 21.22
C GLY A 88 -2.97 9.76 19.89
N GLU A 89 -2.23 10.32 18.92
CA GLU A 89 -2.74 10.63 17.58
C GLU A 89 -2.77 9.37 16.69
N ALA A 90 -3.90 9.08 16.05
CA ALA A 90 -3.99 8.01 15.07
C ALA A 90 -3.31 8.42 13.75
N ILE A 91 -2.57 7.50 13.14
CA ILE A 91 -1.92 7.71 11.83
C ILE A 91 -2.18 6.51 10.93
N CYS A 92 -2.07 6.65 9.62
CA CYS A 92 -1.99 5.50 8.73
C CYS A 92 -0.53 5.06 8.57
N GLN A 93 -0.24 3.77 8.78
CA GLN A 93 1.09 3.19 8.64
C GLN A 93 1.02 1.89 7.85
N THR A 94 2.11 1.54 7.13
CA THR A 94 2.25 0.25 6.46
C THR A 94 3.29 -0.65 7.11
N TYR A 95 3.11 -1.96 6.96
CA TYR A 95 4.08 -2.98 7.37
C TYR A 95 4.15 -4.14 6.38
N ILE A 96 5.20 -4.95 6.47
CA ILE A 96 5.32 -6.20 5.69
C ILE A 96 5.21 -7.44 6.58
N GLY A 97 4.57 -8.48 6.05
CA GLY A 97 4.69 -9.85 6.53
C GLY A 97 4.68 -10.82 5.37
N GLY A 98 4.83 -12.11 5.67
CA GLY A 98 4.71 -13.15 4.65
C GLY A 98 4.11 -14.44 5.17
N SER A 99 3.52 -15.22 4.26
CA SER A 99 2.84 -16.48 4.55
C SER A 99 3.36 -17.60 3.65
N THR A 100 3.16 -18.83 4.09
CA THR A 100 3.38 -20.08 3.34
C THR A 100 2.09 -20.59 2.69
N ASP A 101 0.96 -19.94 2.97
CA ASP A 101 -0.37 -20.50 2.72
C ASP A 101 -1.01 -19.94 1.43
N PHE A 102 -0.26 -19.19 0.61
CA PHE A 102 -0.77 -18.75 -0.69
C PHE A 102 -0.97 -19.94 -1.63
N ASP A 103 -2.16 -20.02 -2.21
CA ASP A 103 -2.54 -21.00 -3.23
C ASP A 103 -2.85 -20.27 -4.54
N ALA A 104 -2.09 -20.58 -5.60
CA ALA A 104 -2.25 -19.94 -6.90
C ALA A 104 -3.53 -20.34 -7.65
N ASP A 105 -4.17 -21.45 -7.24
CA ASP A 105 -5.45 -21.90 -7.79
C ASP A 105 -6.65 -21.35 -6.98
N SER A 106 -6.38 -20.60 -5.90
CA SER A 106 -7.39 -19.96 -5.06
C SER A 106 -7.59 -18.49 -5.41
N GLU A 107 -8.86 -18.08 -5.51
CA GLU A 107 -9.26 -16.67 -5.62
C GLU A 107 -9.22 -15.94 -4.26
N SER A 108 -9.05 -16.67 -3.14
CA SER A 108 -9.01 -16.08 -1.81
C SER A 108 -7.59 -15.67 -1.41
N ASP A 109 -7.46 -14.46 -0.86
CA ASP A 109 -6.23 -13.96 -0.23
C ASP A 109 -6.27 -14.00 1.31
N GLU A 110 -7.19 -14.75 1.92
CA GLU A 110 -7.30 -14.89 3.40
C GLU A 110 -6.03 -15.46 4.07
N TRP A 111 -5.11 -16.03 3.29
CA TRP A 111 -3.79 -16.47 3.77
C TRP A 111 -2.98 -15.33 4.43
N VAL A 112 -3.30 -14.06 4.14
CA VAL A 112 -2.69 -12.88 4.79
C VAL A 112 -2.95 -12.85 6.30
N CYS A 113 -3.99 -13.51 6.79
CA CYS A 113 -4.28 -13.63 8.23
C CYS A 113 -3.31 -14.59 8.96
N ASN A 114 -2.54 -15.40 8.23
CA ASN A 114 -1.67 -16.46 8.77
C ASN A 114 -0.18 -16.18 8.51
N LEU A 115 0.30 -15.01 8.88
CA LEU A 115 1.70 -14.61 8.66
C LEU A 115 2.69 -15.48 9.45
N LYS A 116 3.76 -15.92 8.77
CA LYS A 116 4.89 -16.71 9.29
C LYS A 116 6.21 -15.94 9.23
N TYR A 117 6.37 -15.08 8.23
CA TYR A 117 7.50 -14.16 8.13
C TYR A 117 7.11 -12.82 8.73
N LEU A 118 7.79 -12.46 9.82
CA LEU A 118 7.55 -11.26 10.63
C LEU A 118 8.93 -10.66 10.99
N PRO A 119 9.63 -10.04 10.03
CA PRO A 119 11.00 -9.57 10.27
C PRO A 119 11.03 -8.44 11.30
N ASP A 120 12.17 -8.23 11.95
CA ASP A 120 12.37 -7.03 12.76
C ASP A 120 12.42 -5.80 11.84
N GLY A 121 11.84 -4.67 12.27
CA GLY A 121 11.75 -3.47 11.43
C GLY A 121 10.69 -3.55 10.32
N ARG A 122 9.72 -4.47 10.44
CA ARG A 122 8.63 -4.64 9.47
C ARG A 122 7.69 -3.45 9.27
N TYR A 123 7.72 -2.44 10.14
CA TYR A 123 6.88 -1.25 10.04
C TYR A 123 7.63 -0.15 9.31
N ALA A 124 7.05 0.40 8.25
CA ALA A 124 7.69 1.44 7.46
C ALA A 124 7.44 2.84 8.03
N GLU A 125 8.38 3.75 7.82
CA GLU A 125 8.25 5.17 8.17
C GLU A 125 7.90 6.05 6.96
N SER A 126 6.70 5.87 6.40
CA SER A 126 6.17 6.81 5.39
C SER A 126 5.94 8.19 6.01
N LYS A 127 6.31 9.25 5.29
CA LYS A 127 5.96 10.64 5.63
C LYS A 127 4.66 11.08 4.95
N VAL A 128 4.21 10.37 3.93
CA VAL A 128 2.98 10.66 3.18
C VAL A 128 1.74 10.04 3.83
N LEU A 129 1.77 8.75 4.20
CA LEU A 129 0.60 8.05 4.73
C LEU A 129 0.01 8.72 5.99
N PRO A 130 0.80 9.10 7.02
CA PRO A 130 0.28 9.82 8.17
C PRO A 130 -0.32 11.18 7.81
N GLU A 131 0.26 11.87 6.83
CA GLU A 131 -0.16 13.20 6.45
C GLU A 131 -1.47 13.19 5.66
N ILE A 132 -1.67 12.21 4.77
CA ILE A 132 -2.97 11.98 4.12
C ILE A 132 -4.03 11.73 5.20
N TYR A 133 -3.75 10.79 6.10
CA TYR A 133 -4.69 10.37 7.14
C TYR A 133 -5.11 11.54 8.05
N ARG A 134 -4.13 12.25 8.62
CA ARG A 134 -4.38 13.41 9.51
C ARG A 134 -5.26 14.46 8.87
N ARG A 135 -5.02 14.80 7.59
CA ARG A 135 -5.78 15.87 6.94
C ARG A 135 -7.23 15.49 6.66
N VAL A 136 -7.54 14.20 6.50
CA VAL A 136 -8.91 13.74 6.28
C VAL A 136 -9.63 13.39 7.58
N GLU A 137 -8.90 12.98 8.62
CA GLU A 137 -9.48 12.65 9.95
C GLU A 137 -10.09 13.89 10.61
N LEU A 138 -9.60 15.09 10.30
CA LEU A 138 -10.16 16.36 10.77
C LEU A 138 -11.56 16.67 10.20
N LEU A 139 -12.07 15.84 9.29
CA LEU A 139 -13.35 16.05 8.62
C LEU A 139 -14.41 15.12 9.21
N GLU A 140 -15.54 15.69 9.61
CA GLU A 140 -16.68 14.93 10.17
C GLU A 140 -17.57 14.27 9.07
N GLU A 141 -17.15 14.33 7.81
CA GLU A 141 -17.91 13.79 6.68
C GLU A 141 -17.41 12.38 6.31
N ASP A 142 -18.21 11.34 6.58
CA ASP A 142 -17.87 9.93 6.34
C ASP A 142 -17.31 9.65 4.92
N ASN A 143 -17.85 10.31 3.91
CA ASN A 143 -17.40 10.15 2.53
C ASN A 143 -15.98 10.69 2.29
N LEU A 144 -15.55 11.73 3.02
CA LEU A 144 -14.22 12.31 2.89
C LEU A 144 -13.19 11.47 3.62
N PHE A 145 -13.56 10.98 4.81
CA PHE A 145 -12.73 10.03 5.54
C PHE A 145 -12.46 8.79 4.67
N TYR A 146 -13.49 8.25 4.02
CA TYR A 146 -13.35 7.17 3.04
C TYR A 146 -12.39 7.54 1.89
N LEU A 147 -12.56 8.72 1.26
CA LEU A 147 -11.70 9.13 0.16
C LEU A 147 -10.23 9.28 0.58
N GLY A 148 -9.97 9.70 1.81
CA GLY A 148 -8.61 9.78 2.33
C GLY A 148 -8.01 8.43 2.68
N GLU A 149 -8.60 7.73 3.64
CA GLU A 149 -8.02 6.48 4.15
C GLU A 149 -8.19 5.33 3.16
N ALA A 150 -9.43 4.99 2.84
CA ALA A 150 -9.73 3.81 2.06
C ALA A 150 -9.38 3.96 0.57
N PHE A 151 -9.27 5.20 0.06
CA PHE A 151 -8.86 5.44 -1.31
C PHE A 151 -7.46 6.03 -1.45
N LEU A 152 -7.14 7.19 -0.88
CA LEU A 152 -5.83 7.82 -1.08
C LEU A 152 -4.67 7.08 -0.39
N CYS A 153 -4.83 6.59 0.85
CA CYS A 153 -3.76 5.81 1.52
C CYS A 153 -3.55 4.46 0.82
N HIS A 154 -4.64 3.73 0.55
CA HIS A 154 -4.59 2.45 -0.20
C HIS A 154 -3.99 2.62 -1.58
N GLY A 155 -4.48 3.63 -2.29
CA GLY A 155 -3.95 4.00 -3.57
C GLY A 155 -2.44 4.24 -3.45
N TYR A 156 -2.00 5.18 -2.62
CA TYR A 156 -0.59 5.53 -2.55
C TYR A 156 0.30 4.29 -2.39
N LEU A 157 -0.07 3.39 -1.46
CA LEU A 157 0.62 2.13 -1.26
C LEU A 157 0.55 1.22 -2.50
N ALA A 158 -0.60 1.10 -3.16
CA ALA A 158 -0.76 0.29 -4.38
C ALA A 158 0.15 0.75 -5.52
N LEU A 159 0.33 2.06 -5.75
CA LEU A 159 1.28 2.56 -6.75
C LEU A 159 2.72 2.20 -6.40
N VAL A 160 3.10 2.37 -5.13
CA VAL A 160 4.44 2.05 -4.64
C VAL A 160 4.73 0.56 -4.84
N ILE A 161 3.82 -0.31 -4.41
CA ILE A 161 3.98 -1.76 -4.51
C ILE A 161 3.92 -2.24 -5.96
N SER A 162 3.04 -1.66 -6.79
CA SER A 162 3.02 -1.97 -8.22
C SER A 162 4.36 -1.64 -8.88
N ASN A 163 4.96 -0.49 -8.56
CA ASN A 163 6.29 -0.12 -9.03
C ASN A 163 7.38 -1.07 -8.52
N TRP A 164 7.26 -1.61 -7.31
CA TRP A 164 8.18 -2.65 -6.84
C TRP A 164 8.02 -3.96 -7.62
N CYS A 165 6.78 -4.39 -7.87
CA CYS A 165 6.48 -5.64 -8.59
C CYS A 165 6.93 -5.60 -10.06
N HIS A 166 6.90 -4.42 -10.69
CA HIS A 166 7.23 -4.23 -12.10
C HIS A 166 8.62 -3.61 -12.33
N GLY A 167 9.32 -3.25 -11.26
CA GLY A 167 10.60 -2.55 -11.29
C GLY A 167 11.78 -3.37 -10.75
N PRO A 168 12.89 -2.70 -10.39
CA PRO A 168 14.11 -3.37 -9.91
C PRO A 168 13.92 -4.19 -8.62
N MET A 169 12.99 -3.79 -7.76
CA MET A 169 12.69 -4.50 -6.51
C MET A 169 12.06 -5.88 -6.75
N ARG A 170 11.50 -6.15 -7.94
CA ARG A 170 10.88 -7.43 -8.29
C ARG A 170 11.78 -8.63 -8.00
N THR A 171 13.06 -8.51 -8.32
CA THR A 171 14.05 -9.58 -8.09
C THR A 171 14.28 -9.82 -6.61
N GLN A 172 14.30 -8.79 -5.77
CA GLN A 172 14.44 -8.94 -4.32
C GLN A 172 13.16 -9.50 -3.69
N LEU A 173 11.99 -9.04 -4.16
CA LEU A 173 10.70 -9.55 -3.72
C LEU A 173 10.59 -11.05 -3.99
N LEU A 174 10.91 -11.52 -5.20
CA LEU A 174 10.87 -12.94 -5.55
C LEU A 174 12.00 -13.76 -4.90
N LYS A 175 13.23 -13.22 -4.92
CA LYS A 175 14.47 -13.88 -4.49
C LYS A 175 14.60 -15.30 -5.09
N SER A 176 14.68 -16.34 -4.27
CA SER A 176 14.82 -17.74 -4.69
C SER A 176 13.49 -18.51 -4.65
N ALA A 177 12.38 -17.87 -4.29
CA ALA A 177 11.09 -18.56 -4.25
C ALA A 177 10.62 -18.90 -5.68
N PRO A 178 10.01 -20.09 -5.88
CA PRO A 178 9.48 -20.47 -7.20
C PRO A 178 8.26 -19.63 -7.60
N ILE A 179 7.53 -19.12 -6.61
CA ILE A 179 6.36 -18.27 -6.76
C ILE A 179 6.24 -17.36 -5.53
N ARG A 180 5.79 -16.13 -5.74
CA ARG A 180 5.45 -15.23 -4.63
C ARG A 180 4.33 -14.29 -4.98
N ALA A 181 3.18 -14.47 -4.34
CA ALA A 181 2.11 -13.47 -4.37
C ALA A 181 2.55 -12.23 -3.59
N VAL A 182 2.16 -11.06 -4.08
CA VAL A 182 2.30 -9.78 -3.40
C VAL A 182 0.90 -9.20 -3.28
N VAL A 183 0.44 -9.02 -2.05
CA VAL A 183 -0.90 -8.51 -1.71
C VAL A 183 -0.73 -7.33 -0.77
N MET A 184 -1.60 -6.34 -0.90
CA MET A 184 -1.70 -5.22 0.03
C MET A 184 -3.14 -4.98 0.45
N GLY A 185 -3.35 -4.19 1.49
CA GLY A 185 -4.70 -3.87 1.93
C GLY A 185 -4.72 -3.31 3.34
N HIS A 186 -5.91 -3.29 3.96
CA HIS A 186 -6.08 -2.86 5.34
C HIS A 186 -6.36 -4.05 6.25
N ASP A 187 -5.84 -4.00 7.47
CA ASP A 187 -6.08 -5.04 8.49
C ASP A 187 -7.57 -5.18 8.85
N SER A 188 -8.41 -4.21 8.47
CA SER A 188 -9.87 -4.27 8.65
C SER A 188 -10.62 -5.06 7.57
N GLY A 189 -9.94 -5.57 6.53
CA GLY A 189 -10.53 -6.53 5.59
C GLY A 189 -10.53 -6.17 4.10
N ASP A 190 -9.73 -5.19 3.67
CA ASP A 190 -9.54 -4.90 2.25
C ASP A 190 -8.29 -5.63 1.74
N PHE A 191 -8.36 -6.28 0.56
CA PHE A 191 -7.23 -7.01 -0.02
C PHE A 191 -7.12 -6.76 -1.53
N TYR A 192 -5.92 -6.46 -2.00
CA TYR A 192 -5.61 -6.19 -3.39
C TYR A 192 -4.38 -6.99 -3.80
N ARG A 193 -4.57 -7.95 -4.70
CA ARG A 193 -3.49 -8.75 -5.27
C ARG A 193 -2.73 -7.94 -6.31
N MET A 194 -1.53 -7.50 -5.95
CA MET A 194 -0.71 -6.62 -6.78
C MET A 194 0.08 -7.38 -7.84
N ALA A 195 0.57 -8.58 -7.51
CA ALA A 195 1.26 -9.43 -8.46
C ALA A 195 1.35 -10.88 -7.98
N VAL A 196 1.58 -11.80 -8.91
CA VAL A 196 2.09 -13.15 -8.64
C VAL A 196 3.43 -13.28 -9.36
N LEU A 197 4.51 -13.14 -8.60
CA LEU A 197 5.87 -13.15 -9.12
C LEU A 197 6.33 -14.58 -9.38
N LYS A 198 7.00 -14.77 -10.52
CA LYS A 198 7.64 -16.03 -10.97
C LYS A 198 8.99 -15.69 -11.63
N PRO A 199 9.95 -16.62 -11.70
CA PRO A 199 11.25 -16.39 -12.35
C PRO A 199 11.13 -15.79 -13.75
#